data_AF-A0A8I2ZFR6-F1
#
_entry.id   AF-A0A8I2ZFR6-F1
#
_cell.length_a   1.000
_cell.length_b   1.000
_cell.length_c   1.000
_cell.angle_alpha   90.00
_cell.angle_beta   90.00
_cell.angle_gamma   90.00
#
_symmetry.space_group_name_H-M   'P 1'
#
loop_
_entity.id
_entity.type
_entity.pdbx_description
1 polymer ?
#
loop_
_entity_poly.entity_id
_entity_poly.type
_entity_poly.pdbx_seq_one_letter_code
_entity_poly.pdbx_strand_id
1 'polypeptide(L)'
;MADSKTNGASTEESISPYGPARSTVKGEPLSQSDLAAYNDWFKASLYLSLGMIYLRENPLLKEPLTKDHLKLRLLGHFGSAPGQIFTWMHFNRLINKHDLDALLGHFGSAPGQIFTWMHFNRLINKHDLDAVFISGPGHGAPAVLSQSYLEGVYSEVYHDCSEDAEGLQRFFKQFSFPGGIGSHATPETPGSLHEGGELGYAISHAFGAVFDHPDLIALTMVGDGEAETGPMATSWHSTKFLNPKVDGAVLPVLHLNGYKINNPTLLARITHKELENLFLGYGWQPPATRARPSARAGP
;
A
#
# COMPACT_ATOMS: atom_id res chain seq x y z
N MET A 1 -13.27 -38.40 51.57
CA MET A 1 -12.98 -36.97 51.49
C MET A 1 -11.61 -36.83 50.84
N ALA A 2 -11.60 -36.55 49.54
CA ALA A 2 -10.39 -36.22 48.80
C ALA A 2 -10.78 -35.07 47.87
N ASP A 3 -10.32 -33.86 48.20
CA ASP A 3 -10.60 -32.66 47.43
C ASP A 3 -9.84 -32.70 46.10
N SER A 4 -10.60 -32.68 45.02
CA SER A 4 -10.11 -32.52 43.65
C SER A 4 -9.67 -31.07 43.43
N LYS A 5 -8.37 -30.84 43.34
CA LYS A 5 -7.82 -29.60 42.77
C LYS A 5 -8.09 -29.59 41.27
N THR A 6 -9.12 -28.86 40.84
CA THR A 6 -9.29 -28.45 39.44
C THR A 6 -8.29 -27.33 39.15
N ASN A 7 -7.24 -27.65 38.40
CA ASN A 7 -6.36 -26.65 37.80
C ASN A 7 -7.17 -25.79 36.83
N GLY A 8 -7.37 -24.52 37.18
CA GLY A 8 -7.76 -23.48 36.24
C GLY A 8 -6.59 -23.21 35.31
N ALA A 9 -6.58 -23.84 34.14
CA ALA A 9 -5.72 -23.44 33.05
C ALA A 9 -6.26 -22.13 32.49
N SER A 10 -5.65 -21.00 32.88
CA SER A 10 -5.74 -19.77 32.11
C SER A 10 -5.19 -20.08 30.72
N THR A 11 -6.05 -20.06 29.71
CA THR A 11 -5.63 -20.09 28.32
C THR A 11 -4.82 -18.82 28.06
N GLU A 12 -3.50 -18.90 28.20
CA GLU A 12 -2.60 -17.85 27.74
C GLU A 12 -2.84 -17.71 26.24
N GLU A 13 -3.60 -16.67 25.85
CA GLU A 13 -3.81 -16.33 24.45
C GLU A 13 -2.45 -16.03 23.84
N SER A 14 -1.98 -16.92 22.97
CA SER A 14 -0.74 -16.81 22.24
C SER A 14 -0.49 -15.38 21.74
N ILE A 15 0.66 -14.82 22.12
CA ILE A 15 1.16 -13.52 21.66
C ILE A 15 1.85 -13.62 20.30
N SER A 16 1.76 -14.78 19.65
CA SER A 16 2.34 -15.02 18.33
C SER A 16 1.67 -14.10 17.28
N PRO A 17 2.45 -13.46 16.39
CA PRO A 17 1.90 -12.81 15.20
C PRO A 17 1.26 -13.82 14.22
N TYR A 18 1.45 -15.13 14.45
CA TYR A 18 0.87 -16.24 13.70
C TYR A 18 -0.37 -16.86 14.37
N GLY A 19 -1.06 -16.10 15.24
CA GLY A 19 -2.36 -16.52 15.75
C GLY A 19 -3.41 -16.65 14.64
N PRO A 20 -4.54 -17.37 14.86
CA PRO A 20 -5.62 -17.41 13.90
C PRO A 20 -6.00 -15.99 13.48
N ALA A 21 -5.92 -15.70 12.19
CA ALA A 21 -6.27 -14.40 11.65
C ALA A 21 -7.70 -14.08 12.10
N ARG A 22 -7.85 -12.99 12.85
CA ARG A 22 -9.16 -12.56 13.35
C ARG A 22 -9.93 -11.92 12.20
N SER A 23 -10.45 -12.76 11.31
CA SER A 23 -11.44 -12.32 10.34
C SER A 23 -12.73 -12.02 11.10
N THR A 24 -13.17 -10.77 11.09
CA THR A 24 -14.53 -10.39 11.50
C THR A 24 -15.58 -10.89 10.50
N VAL A 25 -15.12 -11.39 9.34
CA VAL A 25 -15.94 -11.94 8.26
C VAL A 25 -15.95 -13.46 8.35
N LYS A 26 -17.13 -14.06 8.32
CA LYS A 26 -17.29 -15.52 8.18
C LYS A 26 -16.96 -15.91 6.74
N GLY A 27 -15.91 -16.68 6.54
CA GLY A 27 -15.49 -17.18 5.24
C GLY A 27 -14.25 -18.07 5.35
N GLU A 28 -14.00 -18.85 4.31
CA GLU A 28 -12.78 -19.62 4.21
C GLU A 28 -11.59 -18.71 3.86
N PRO A 29 -10.38 -19.01 4.37
CA PRO A 29 -9.16 -18.39 3.89
C PRO A 29 -9.02 -18.51 2.37
N LEU A 30 -8.23 -17.62 1.76
CA LEU A 30 -7.87 -17.75 0.35
C LEU A 30 -7.23 -19.11 0.08
N SER A 31 -7.55 -19.70 -1.08
CA SER A 31 -6.91 -20.94 -1.48
C SER A 31 -5.42 -20.70 -1.76
N GLN A 32 -4.60 -21.76 -1.73
CA GLN A 32 -3.18 -21.64 -2.05
C GLN A 32 -2.94 -21.13 -3.48
N SER A 33 -3.80 -21.49 -4.43
CA SER A 33 -3.76 -20.96 -5.79
C SER A 33 -4.08 -19.47 -5.85
N ASP A 34 -5.06 -18.99 -5.08
CA ASP A 34 -5.36 -17.55 -5.02
C ASP A 34 -4.18 -16.79 -4.44
N LEU A 35 -3.60 -17.28 -3.33
CA LEU A 35 -2.42 -16.67 -2.71
C LEU A 35 -1.23 -16.62 -3.66
N ALA A 36 -1.00 -17.66 -4.46
CA ALA A 36 0.04 -17.67 -5.49
C ALA A 36 -0.22 -16.59 -6.55
N ALA A 37 -1.45 -16.48 -7.05
CA ALA A 37 -1.83 -15.45 -8.03
C ALA A 37 -1.64 -14.02 -7.48
N TYR A 38 -2.05 -13.76 -6.22
CA TYR A 38 -1.79 -12.49 -5.55
C TYR A 38 -0.29 -12.22 -5.39
N ASN A 39 0.50 -13.21 -5.00
CA ASN A 39 1.95 -13.03 -4.88
C ASN A 39 2.59 -12.70 -6.23
N ASP A 40 2.14 -13.32 -7.32
CA ASP A 40 2.68 -13.07 -8.64
C ASP A 40 2.26 -11.72 -9.20
N TRP A 41 1.01 -11.29 -8.98
CA TRP A 41 0.57 -9.92 -9.30
C TRP A 41 1.37 -8.87 -8.52
N PHE A 42 1.63 -9.11 -7.23
CA PHE A 42 2.40 -8.19 -6.39
C PHE A 42 3.84 -8.06 -6.92
N LYS A 43 4.49 -9.19 -7.23
CA LYS A 43 5.84 -9.20 -7.83
C LYS A 43 5.86 -8.51 -9.19
N ALA A 44 4.86 -8.76 -10.05
CA ALA A 44 4.75 -8.10 -11.35
C ALA A 44 4.61 -6.58 -11.19
N SER A 45 3.76 -6.12 -10.27
CA SER A 45 3.59 -4.70 -9.97
C SER A 45 4.88 -4.03 -9.47
N LEU A 46 5.63 -4.72 -8.59
CA LEU A 46 6.94 -4.25 -8.14
C LEU A 46 7.98 -4.23 -9.27
N TYR A 47 7.97 -5.25 -10.13
CA TYR A 47 8.84 -5.32 -11.29
C TYR A 47 8.57 -4.18 -12.27
N LEU A 48 7.30 -3.90 -12.58
CA LEU A 48 6.88 -2.76 -13.40
C LEU A 48 7.32 -1.43 -12.75
N SER A 49 7.16 -1.31 -11.43
CA SER A 49 7.60 -0.12 -10.69
C SER A 49 9.09 0.13 -10.82
N LEU A 50 9.90 -0.92 -10.67
CA LEU A 50 11.35 -0.86 -10.87
C LEU A 50 11.70 -0.58 -12.34
N GLY A 51 11.03 -1.26 -13.27
CA GLY A 51 11.21 -1.06 -14.70
C GLY A 51 11.02 0.41 -15.11
N MET A 52 9.93 1.02 -14.65
CA MET A 52 9.67 2.45 -14.85
C MET A 52 10.79 3.35 -14.33
N ILE A 53 11.39 3.06 -13.18
CA ILE A 53 12.45 3.92 -12.62
C ILE A 53 13.80 3.72 -13.33
N TYR A 54 14.14 2.47 -13.66
CA TYR A 54 15.50 2.10 -14.03
C TYR A 54 15.69 1.84 -15.52
N LEU A 55 14.72 1.24 -16.22
CA LEU A 55 14.91 0.67 -17.55
C LEU A 55 14.41 1.62 -18.65
N ARG A 56 15.18 1.73 -19.74
CA ARG A 56 14.74 2.34 -21.00
C ARG A 56 14.59 1.31 -22.13
N GLU A 57 15.24 0.15 -22.00
CA GLU A 57 15.25 -0.95 -22.96
C GLU A 57 15.33 -2.29 -22.22
N ASN A 58 15.12 -3.40 -22.93
CA ASN A 58 15.14 -4.76 -22.40
C ASN A 58 14.19 -4.95 -21.18
N PRO A 59 12.90 -4.61 -21.33
CA PRO A 59 11.96 -4.54 -20.21
C PRO A 59 11.61 -5.91 -19.60
N LEU A 60 11.99 -7.02 -20.25
CA LEU A 60 11.76 -8.38 -19.78
C LEU A 60 13.08 -9.12 -19.45
N LEU A 61 14.22 -8.42 -19.51
CA LEU A 61 15.55 -9.01 -19.28
C LEU A 61 15.82 -10.27 -20.11
N LYS A 62 15.38 -10.28 -21.39
CA LYS A 62 15.60 -11.40 -22.32
C LYS A 62 17.07 -11.59 -22.67
N GLU A 63 17.85 -10.51 -22.58
CA GLU A 63 19.30 -10.50 -22.69
C GLU A 63 19.93 -10.07 -21.35
N PRO A 64 21.20 -10.44 -21.08
CA PRO A 64 21.91 -9.96 -19.90
C PRO A 64 21.86 -8.43 -19.76
N LEU A 65 21.59 -7.95 -18.53
CA LEU A 65 21.45 -6.52 -18.26
C LEU A 65 22.78 -5.78 -18.49
N THR A 66 22.77 -4.76 -19.34
CA THR A 66 23.90 -3.86 -19.58
C THR A 66 23.56 -2.44 -19.10
N LYS A 67 24.57 -1.57 -19.00
CA LYS A 67 24.36 -0.15 -18.67
C LYS A 67 23.52 0.58 -19.73
N ASP A 68 23.56 0.11 -20.97
CA ASP A 68 22.82 0.73 -22.07
C ASP A 68 21.31 0.52 -21.95
N HIS A 69 20.86 -0.50 -21.21
CA HIS A 69 19.44 -0.70 -20.90
C HIS A 69 18.92 0.27 -19.83
N LEU A 70 19.79 0.95 -19.10
CA LEU A 70 19.42 1.82 -17.98
C LEU A 70 19.15 3.25 -18.43
N LYS A 71 18.23 3.92 -17.74
CA LYS A 71 18.03 5.37 -17.87
C LYS A 71 19.28 6.11 -17.37
N LEU A 72 19.70 7.13 -18.11
CA LEU A 72 20.86 7.97 -17.76
C LEU A 72 20.60 8.81 -16.50
N ARG A 73 19.34 9.16 -16.24
CA ARG A 73 18.90 9.87 -15.04
C ARG A 73 17.80 9.04 -14.39
N LEU A 74 18.07 8.60 -13.17
CA LEU A 74 17.10 7.86 -12.37
C LEU A 74 16.19 8.87 -11.68
N LEU A 75 14.96 8.95 -12.15
CA LEU A 75 13.93 9.85 -11.62
C LEU A 75 12.70 9.01 -11.25
N GLY A 76 12.11 9.33 -10.10
CA GLY A 76 11.01 8.58 -9.52
C GLY A 76 11.22 8.28 -8.04
N HIS A 77 10.14 7.93 -7.35
CA HIS A 77 10.20 7.59 -5.94
C HIS A 77 9.89 6.11 -5.77
N PHE A 78 10.85 5.42 -5.15
CA PHE A 78 10.68 4.03 -4.73
C PHE A 78 10.64 3.92 -3.20
N GLY A 79 11.41 4.77 -2.49
CA GLY A 79 11.52 4.87 -1.03
C GLY A 79 12.10 3.63 -0.33
N SER A 80 13.15 3.81 0.49
CA SER A 80 13.93 2.86 1.36
C SER A 80 14.32 1.46 0.84
N ALA A 81 13.79 1.04 -0.30
CA ALA A 81 13.83 -0.33 -0.78
C ALA A 81 15.21 -0.83 -1.21
N PRO A 82 16.18 -0.06 -1.76
CA PRO A 82 17.50 -0.62 -2.07
C PRO A 82 18.27 -1.07 -0.81
N GLY A 83 18.24 -0.24 0.25
CA GLY A 83 18.88 -0.56 1.54
C GLY A 83 18.18 -1.72 2.26
N GLN A 84 16.86 -1.82 2.12
CA GLN A 84 16.08 -2.91 2.73
C GLN A 84 16.05 -4.17 1.88
N ILE A 85 16.18 -4.11 0.54
CA ILE A 85 16.40 -5.27 -0.32
C ILE A 85 17.75 -5.91 0.03
N PHE A 86 18.79 -5.11 0.29
CA PHE A 86 20.06 -5.61 0.83
C PHE A 86 19.85 -6.30 2.20
N THR A 87 19.16 -5.65 3.15
CA THR A 87 18.83 -6.25 4.45
C THR A 87 17.95 -7.49 4.33
N TRP A 88 16.97 -7.50 3.43
CA TRP A 88 16.02 -8.58 3.12
C TRP A 88 16.70 -9.77 2.45
N MET A 89 17.64 -9.55 1.52
CA MET A 89 18.48 -10.60 0.96
C MET A 89 19.31 -11.29 2.06
N HIS A 90 19.89 -10.50 2.97
CA HIS A 90 20.65 -11.04 4.09
C HIS A 90 19.75 -11.68 5.18
N PHE A 91 18.53 -11.17 5.40
CA PHE A 91 17.55 -11.74 6.34
C PHE A 91 16.89 -13.00 5.78
N ASN A 92 16.51 -13.07 4.50
CA ASN A 92 16.03 -14.30 3.87
C ASN A 92 17.08 -15.41 3.88
N ARG A 93 18.36 -15.05 3.73
CA ARG A 93 19.45 -16.01 3.96
C ARG A 93 19.43 -16.56 5.40
N LEU A 94 19.14 -15.72 6.40
CA LEU A 94 19.08 -16.13 7.80
C LEU A 94 17.79 -16.90 8.13
N ILE A 95 16.64 -16.50 7.58
CA ILE A 95 15.34 -17.20 7.67
C ILE A 95 15.48 -18.61 7.12
N ASN A 96 16.03 -18.77 5.91
CA ASN A 96 16.24 -20.08 5.31
C ASN A 96 17.33 -20.90 6.04
N LYS A 97 18.35 -20.25 6.60
CA LYS A 97 19.44 -20.94 7.31
C LYS A 97 19.04 -21.38 8.72
N HIS A 98 18.12 -20.68 9.37
CA HIS A 98 17.79 -20.85 10.78
C HIS A 98 16.31 -21.17 11.03
N ASP A 99 15.53 -21.40 9.98
CA ASP A 99 14.08 -21.69 10.03
C ASP A 99 13.33 -20.65 10.87
N LEU A 100 13.64 -19.37 10.65
CA LEU A 100 13.09 -18.26 11.43
C LEU A 100 11.82 -17.72 10.77
N ASP A 101 10.73 -17.71 11.52
CA ASP A 101 9.46 -17.12 11.08
C ASP A 101 9.45 -15.59 11.30
N ALA A 102 9.77 -14.80 10.27
CA ALA A 102 9.75 -13.34 10.35
C ALA A 102 9.04 -12.67 9.14
N LEU A 103 7.99 -11.89 9.44
CA LEU A 103 7.41 -10.89 8.54
C LEU A 103 8.06 -9.51 8.81
N LEU A 104 8.84 -9.01 7.85
CA LEU A 104 9.38 -7.65 7.83
C LEU A 104 9.04 -6.95 6.52
N GLY A 105 8.60 -5.70 6.60
CA GLY A 105 8.36 -4.91 5.39
C GLY A 105 8.15 -3.46 5.76
N HIS A 106 9.16 -2.63 5.51
CA HIS A 106 9.01 -1.19 5.37
C HIS A 106 9.42 -0.90 3.94
N PHE A 107 8.61 -0.14 3.24
CA PHE A 107 8.79 0.15 1.82
C PHE A 107 8.35 1.60 1.61
N GLY A 108 8.80 2.29 0.55
CA GLY A 108 8.21 3.57 0.18
C GLY A 108 6.69 3.50 -0.02
N SER A 109 6.09 4.51 -0.62
CA SER A 109 4.63 4.48 -0.81
C SER A 109 4.16 3.37 -1.76
N ALA A 110 4.97 2.98 -2.76
CA ALA A 110 4.51 2.10 -3.82
C ALA A 110 4.06 0.69 -3.34
N PRO A 111 4.83 -0.08 -2.55
CA PRO A 111 4.40 -1.43 -2.18
C PRO A 111 3.18 -1.46 -1.25
N GLY A 112 3.04 -0.49 -0.35
CA GLY A 112 1.83 -0.35 0.47
C GLY A 112 0.60 -0.04 -0.38
N GLN A 113 0.76 0.82 -1.39
CA GLN A 113 -0.31 1.15 -2.33
C GLN A 113 -0.71 -0.03 -3.19
N ILE A 114 0.26 -0.76 -3.77
CA ILE A 114 0.01 -1.98 -4.56
C ILE A 114 -0.74 -3.01 -3.70
N PHE A 115 -0.25 -3.30 -2.49
CA PHE A 115 -0.88 -4.27 -1.60
C PHE A 115 -2.34 -3.91 -1.30
N THR A 116 -2.58 -2.63 -0.98
CA THR A 116 -3.93 -2.13 -0.68
C THR A 116 -4.84 -2.21 -1.91
N TRP A 117 -4.34 -1.77 -3.07
CA TRP A 117 -5.07 -1.82 -4.33
C TRP A 117 -5.49 -3.25 -4.68
N MET A 118 -4.56 -4.20 -4.66
CA MET A 118 -4.84 -5.60 -4.99
C MET A 118 -5.89 -6.24 -4.09
N HIS A 119 -5.78 -6.01 -2.78
CA HIS A 119 -6.74 -6.55 -1.83
C HIS A 119 -8.10 -5.90 -1.94
N PHE A 120 -8.16 -4.63 -2.34
CA PHE A 120 -9.40 -3.92 -2.55
C PHE A 120 -10.05 -4.26 -3.90
N ASN A 121 -9.28 -4.41 -4.97
CA ASN A 121 -9.74 -4.92 -6.27
C ASN A 121 -10.41 -6.31 -6.09
N ARG A 122 -9.84 -7.17 -5.24
CA ARG A 122 -10.52 -8.42 -4.83
C ARG A 122 -11.90 -8.19 -4.24
N LEU A 123 -12.05 -7.19 -3.36
CA LEU A 123 -13.33 -6.88 -2.74
C LEU A 123 -14.31 -6.31 -3.76
N ILE A 124 -13.84 -5.44 -4.66
CA ILE A 124 -14.60 -4.92 -5.81
C ILE A 124 -15.16 -6.10 -6.61
N ASN A 125 -14.32 -7.03 -7.07
CA ASN A 125 -14.78 -8.18 -7.85
C ASN A 125 -15.69 -9.13 -7.07
N LYS A 126 -15.41 -9.35 -5.78
CA LYS A 126 -16.17 -10.30 -4.96
C LYS A 126 -17.57 -9.77 -4.61
N HIS A 127 -17.69 -8.46 -4.43
CA HIS A 127 -18.89 -7.82 -3.91
C HIS A 127 -19.57 -6.88 -4.91
N ASP A 128 -19.05 -6.76 -6.13
CA ASP A 128 -19.52 -5.85 -7.17
C ASP A 128 -19.60 -4.40 -6.68
N LEU A 129 -18.49 -3.92 -6.10
CA LEU A 129 -18.43 -2.59 -5.47
C LEU A 129 -18.14 -1.50 -6.50
N ASP A 130 -18.87 -0.39 -6.43
CA ASP A 130 -18.45 0.86 -7.06
C ASP A 130 -17.41 1.55 -6.18
N ALA A 131 -16.22 1.80 -6.71
CA ALA A 131 -15.14 2.31 -5.89
C ALA A 131 -14.08 3.11 -6.65
N VAL A 132 -13.47 4.07 -5.94
CA VAL A 132 -12.35 4.88 -6.43
C VAL A 132 -11.15 4.72 -5.51
N PHE A 133 -9.95 4.79 -6.07
CA PHE A 133 -8.71 4.84 -5.32
C PHE A 133 -8.09 6.25 -5.33
N ILE A 134 -7.69 6.73 -4.16
CA ILE A 134 -7.03 8.03 -3.99
C ILE A 134 -5.63 7.82 -3.42
N SER A 135 -4.64 8.18 -4.22
CA SER A 135 -3.22 8.04 -3.91
C SER A 135 -2.69 9.29 -3.18
N GLY A 136 -2.84 9.37 -1.86
CA GLY A 136 -2.27 10.47 -1.06
C GLY A 136 -0.76 10.65 -1.26
N PRO A 137 0.08 9.60 -1.08
CA PRO A 137 1.50 9.68 -1.41
C PRO A 137 1.74 9.49 -2.92
N GLY A 138 1.22 10.44 -3.71
CA GLY A 138 1.17 10.42 -5.17
C GLY A 138 2.53 10.43 -5.88
N HIS A 139 3.59 10.85 -5.20
CA HIS A 139 4.97 10.66 -5.64
C HIS A 139 5.33 9.18 -5.88
N GLY A 140 4.57 8.24 -5.31
CA GLY A 140 4.60 6.81 -5.57
C GLY A 140 3.84 6.35 -6.82
N ALA A 141 3.74 7.20 -7.85
CA ALA A 141 3.03 6.94 -9.10
C ALA A 141 3.30 5.56 -9.75
N PRO A 142 4.52 4.99 -9.68
CA PRO A 142 4.76 3.63 -10.18
C PRO A 142 3.77 2.59 -9.64
N ALA A 143 3.26 2.74 -8.41
CA ALA A 143 2.22 1.86 -7.91
C ALA A 143 0.92 1.98 -8.72
N VAL A 144 0.35 3.18 -8.84
CA VAL A 144 -0.92 3.40 -9.54
C VAL A 144 -0.79 3.03 -11.03
N LEU A 145 0.28 3.48 -11.68
CA LEU A 145 0.56 3.18 -13.08
C LEU A 145 0.71 1.68 -13.33
N SER A 146 1.39 0.94 -12.44
CA SER A 146 1.51 -0.51 -12.58
C SER A 146 0.17 -1.24 -12.51
N GLN A 147 -0.77 -0.76 -11.69
CA GLN A 147 -2.10 -1.37 -11.61
C GLN A 147 -2.90 -1.08 -12.87
N SER A 148 -2.95 0.19 -13.30
CA SER A 148 -3.62 0.58 -14.54
C SER A 148 -3.12 -0.19 -15.76
N TYR A 149 -1.81 -0.47 -15.83
CA TYR A 149 -1.22 -1.27 -16.91
C TYR A 149 -1.59 -2.75 -16.81
N LEU A 150 -1.47 -3.38 -15.64
CA LEU A 150 -1.79 -4.81 -15.46
C LEU A 150 -3.29 -5.11 -15.58
N GLU A 151 -4.15 -4.12 -15.33
CA GLU A 151 -5.60 -4.21 -15.57
C GLU A 151 -5.97 -3.94 -17.04
N GLY A 152 -5.00 -3.63 -17.92
CA GLY A 152 -5.20 -3.36 -19.34
C GLY A 152 -5.69 -1.94 -19.66
N VAL A 153 -6.26 -1.23 -18.70
CA VAL A 153 -6.85 0.12 -18.87
C VAL A 153 -5.83 1.14 -19.41
N TYR A 154 -4.56 1.05 -18.98
CA TYR A 154 -3.52 1.93 -19.52
C TYR A 154 -3.36 1.75 -21.03
N SER A 155 -3.39 0.51 -21.51
CA SER A 155 -3.27 0.14 -22.93
C SER A 155 -4.52 0.48 -23.74
N GLU A 156 -5.70 0.52 -23.10
CA GLU A 156 -6.95 1.00 -23.71
C GLU A 156 -6.90 2.50 -24.01
N VAL A 157 -6.28 3.29 -23.14
CA VAL A 157 -6.14 4.75 -23.32
C VAL A 157 -4.91 5.09 -24.18
N TYR A 158 -3.78 4.43 -23.92
CA TYR A 158 -2.50 4.65 -24.56
C TYR A 158 -2.08 3.40 -25.35
N HIS A 159 -2.64 3.25 -26.55
CA HIS A 159 -2.44 2.08 -27.41
C HIS A 159 -0.98 1.78 -27.79
N ASP A 160 -0.12 2.79 -27.71
CA ASP A 160 1.31 2.63 -27.96
C ASP A 160 2.06 1.98 -26.79
N CYS A 161 1.41 1.85 -25.64
CA CYS A 161 1.87 1.10 -24.47
C CYS A 161 1.09 -0.22 -24.35
N SER A 162 1.07 -1.01 -25.44
CA SER A 162 0.39 -2.31 -25.51
C SER A 162 0.93 -3.36 -24.52
N GLU A 163 0.11 -4.38 -24.22
CA GLU A 163 0.47 -5.52 -23.36
C GLU A 163 1.41 -6.55 -24.05
N ASP A 164 2.45 -6.05 -24.72
CA ASP A 164 3.52 -6.83 -25.33
C ASP A 164 4.90 -6.28 -24.93
N ALA A 165 5.97 -6.90 -25.41
CA ALA A 165 7.33 -6.51 -25.03
C ALA A 165 7.72 -5.10 -25.53
N GLU A 166 7.17 -4.65 -26.66
CA GLU A 166 7.44 -3.32 -27.21
C GLU A 166 6.67 -2.24 -26.44
N GLY A 167 5.39 -2.47 -26.19
CA GLY A 167 4.56 -1.60 -25.38
C GLY A 167 5.06 -1.47 -23.94
N LEU A 168 5.49 -2.57 -23.31
CA LEU A 168 6.11 -2.55 -21.98
C LEU A 168 7.43 -1.75 -21.98
N GLN A 169 8.22 -1.81 -23.05
CA GLN A 169 9.44 -1.01 -23.16
C GLN A 169 9.10 0.48 -23.20
N ARG A 170 8.10 0.87 -24.01
CA ARG A 170 7.62 2.26 -24.10
C ARG A 170 7.08 2.72 -22.75
N PHE A 171 6.29 1.88 -22.10
CA PHE A 171 5.75 2.10 -20.76
C PHE A 171 6.84 2.37 -19.72
N PHE A 172 7.93 1.58 -19.71
CA PHE A 172 9.06 1.84 -18.82
C PHE A 172 9.80 3.11 -19.21
N LYS A 173 10.13 3.28 -20.49
CA LYS A 173 10.96 4.38 -20.96
C LYS A 173 10.33 5.74 -20.71
N GLN A 174 9.01 5.90 -20.91
CA GLN A 174 8.32 7.18 -20.80
C GLN A 174 8.25 7.74 -19.38
N PHE A 175 8.30 6.89 -18.34
CA PHE A 175 8.16 7.34 -16.96
C PHE A 175 9.28 8.32 -16.57
N SER A 176 8.94 9.52 -16.12
CA SER A 176 9.90 10.57 -15.72
C SER A 176 10.99 10.83 -16.77
N PHE A 177 10.63 10.75 -18.05
CA PHE A 177 11.53 10.96 -19.19
C PHE A 177 11.13 12.22 -19.96
N PRO A 178 12.08 12.98 -20.56
CA PRO A 178 11.74 14.14 -21.37
C PRO A 178 10.73 13.81 -22.48
N GLY A 179 9.58 14.47 -22.48
CA GLY A 179 8.48 14.21 -23.42
C GLY A 179 7.63 12.98 -23.09
N GLY A 180 7.84 12.34 -21.94
CA GLY A 180 6.99 11.28 -21.41
C GLY A 180 6.10 11.77 -20.27
N ILE A 181 5.78 10.88 -19.33
CA ILE A 181 4.86 11.16 -18.21
C ILE A 181 5.59 11.60 -16.93
N GLY A 182 4.86 12.26 -16.04
CA GLY A 182 5.36 12.73 -14.75
C GLY A 182 5.75 11.63 -13.76
N SER A 183 6.28 12.03 -12.61
CA SER A 183 6.65 11.14 -11.51
C SER A 183 5.56 10.96 -10.44
N HIS A 184 4.43 11.64 -10.62
CA HIS A 184 3.26 11.63 -9.73
C HIS A 184 2.06 10.95 -10.41
N ALA A 185 0.99 10.67 -9.66
CA ALA A 185 -0.26 10.14 -10.21
C ALA A 185 -1.04 11.24 -10.96
N THR A 186 -0.40 11.88 -11.93
CA THR A 186 -0.88 13.06 -12.64
C THR A 186 -2.19 12.79 -13.39
N PRO A 187 -2.92 13.82 -13.85
CA PRO A 187 -4.22 13.65 -14.54
C PRO A 187 -4.18 12.78 -15.80
N GLU A 188 -3.00 12.58 -16.41
CA GLU A 188 -2.82 11.65 -17.53
C GLU A 188 -2.91 10.17 -17.09
N THR A 189 -2.79 9.88 -15.78
CA THR A 189 -2.90 8.51 -15.27
C THR A 189 -4.37 8.08 -15.28
N PRO A 190 -4.76 7.03 -16.03
CA PRO A 190 -6.14 6.55 -16.02
C PRO A 190 -6.59 6.17 -14.61
N GLY A 191 -7.77 6.65 -14.22
CA GLY A 191 -8.32 6.45 -12.88
C GLY A 191 -7.81 7.42 -11.81
N SER A 192 -6.86 8.31 -12.11
CA SER A 192 -6.43 9.33 -11.15
C SER A 192 -7.40 10.50 -11.08
N LEU A 193 -7.85 10.81 -9.87
CA LEU A 193 -8.58 12.04 -9.52
C LEU A 193 -7.79 12.93 -8.53
N HIS A 194 -6.59 12.50 -8.14
CA HIS A 194 -5.78 13.13 -7.11
C HIS A 194 -4.30 12.83 -7.38
N GLU A 195 -3.54 13.88 -7.73
CA GLU A 195 -2.13 13.74 -8.10
C GLU A 195 -1.22 13.38 -6.92
N GLY A 196 -1.52 13.88 -5.72
CA GLY A 196 -0.74 13.61 -4.50
C GLY A 196 0.70 14.15 -4.56
N GLY A 197 0.93 15.24 -5.29
CA GLY A 197 2.18 16.00 -5.30
C GLY A 197 2.29 16.93 -4.09
N GLU A 198 1.38 17.89 -3.99
CA GLU A 198 1.17 18.64 -2.75
C GLU A 198 0.35 17.79 -1.79
N LEU A 199 1.02 17.25 -0.77
CA LEU A 199 0.42 16.33 0.21
C LEU A 199 -0.56 17.06 1.13
N GLY A 200 -1.63 16.36 1.53
CA GLY A 200 -2.53 16.81 2.60
C GLY A 200 -4.02 16.73 2.27
N TYR A 201 -4.37 16.50 1.01
CA TYR A 201 -5.76 16.63 0.53
C TYR A 201 -6.46 15.29 0.27
N ALA A 202 -5.78 14.15 0.45
CA ALA A 202 -6.31 12.83 0.07
C ALA A 202 -7.67 12.52 0.70
N ILE A 203 -7.81 12.69 2.02
CA ILE A 203 -9.08 12.47 2.72
C ILE A 203 -10.14 13.49 2.30
N SER A 204 -9.80 14.77 2.17
CA SER A 204 -10.78 15.76 1.75
C SER A 204 -11.34 15.47 0.34
N HIS A 205 -10.49 15.03 -0.58
CA HIS A 205 -10.92 14.60 -1.91
C HIS A 205 -11.76 13.31 -1.84
N ALA A 206 -11.40 12.36 -0.96
CA ALA A 206 -12.16 11.14 -0.75
C ALA A 206 -13.58 11.40 -0.25
N PHE A 207 -13.73 12.29 0.73
CA PHE A 207 -15.05 12.70 1.21
C PHE A 207 -15.84 13.45 0.15
N GLY A 208 -15.19 14.36 -0.58
CA GLY A 208 -15.81 15.07 -1.70
C GLY A 208 -16.33 14.12 -2.79
N ALA A 209 -15.61 13.03 -3.07
CA ALA A 209 -16.00 12.06 -4.09
C ALA A 209 -17.25 11.25 -3.71
N VAL A 210 -17.47 10.97 -2.42
CA VAL A 210 -18.58 10.11 -1.96
C VAL A 210 -19.85 10.88 -1.59
N PHE A 211 -19.79 12.21 -1.47
CA PHE A 211 -20.99 13.01 -1.20
C PHE A 211 -22.01 12.87 -2.33
N ASP A 212 -23.28 12.68 -1.99
CA ASP A 212 -24.38 12.40 -2.92
C ASP A 212 -24.22 11.12 -3.77
N HIS A 213 -23.26 10.24 -3.43
CA HIS A 213 -22.97 8.98 -4.11
C HIS A 213 -23.06 7.78 -3.14
N PRO A 214 -24.28 7.32 -2.78
CA PRO A 214 -24.50 6.38 -1.66
C PRO A 214 -23.85 5.01 -1.83
N ASP A 215 -23.62 4.57 -3.06
CA ASP A 215 -23.04 3.26 -3.37
C ASP A 215 -21.51 3.31 -3.55
N LEU A 216 -20.92 4.52 -3.59
CA LEU A 216 -19.50 4.71 -3.88
C LEU A 216 -18.63 4.49 -2.64
N ILE A 217 -17.55 3.72 -2.81
CA ILE A 217 -16.50 3.59 -1.80
C ILE A 217 -15.21 4.29 -2.27
N ALA A 218 -14.78 5.32 -1.56
CA ALA A 218 -13.48 5.93 -1.77
C ALA A 218 -12.43 5.28 -0.86
N LEU A 219 -11.58 4.42 -1.42
CA LEU A 219 -10.38 3.93 -0.77
C LEU A 219 -9.28 4.99 -0.89
N THR A 220 -8.84 5.56 0.22
CA THR A 220 -7.78 6.59 0.20
C THR A 220 -6.57 6.12 0.98
N MET A 221 -5.40 6.15 0.34
CA MET A 221 -4.13 5.95 1.02
C MET A 221 -3.63 7.29 1.57
N VAL A 222 -3.18 7.30 2.82
CA VAL A 222 -2.61 8.49 3.48
C VAL A 222 -1.18 8.19 3.89
N GLY A 223 -0.21 8.96 3.37
CA GLY A 223 1.17 8.85 3.84
C GLY A 223 1.27 9.26 5.32
N ASP A 224 2.02 8.53 6.14
CA ASP A 224 2.23 8.95 7.53
C ASP A 224 3.02 10.28 7.66
N GLY A 225 3.83 10.63 6.66
CA GLY A 225 4.39 11.98 6.52
C GLY A 225 3.37 13.02 6.05
N GLU A 226 2.44 12.65 5.18
CA GLU A 226 1.31 13.49 4.77
C GLU A 226 0.37 13.77 5.95
N ALA A 227 0.21 12.81 6.86
CA ALA A 227 -0.60 12.92 8.07
C ALA A 227 -0.12 14.01 9.04
N GLU A 228 1.11 14.51 8.88
CA GLU A 228 1.65 15.63 9.67
C GLU A 228 1.24 17.01 9.12
N THR A 229 0.65 17.08 7.93
CA THR A 229 0.19 18.34 7.34
C THR A 229 -1.08 18.84 8.04
N GLY A 230 -1.23 20.17 8.12
CA GLY A 230 -2.43 20.80 8.69
C GLY A 230 -3.73 20.36 7.99
N PRO A 231 -3.81 20.40 6.65
CA PRO A 231 -4.98 19.91 5.91
C PRO A 231 -5.33 18.46 6.23
N MET A 232 -4.35 17.55 6.26
CA MET A 232 -4.62 16.15 6.57
C MET A 232 -5.10 15.96 8.01
N ALA A 233 -4.44 16.61 8.99
CA ALA A 233 -4.81 16.51 10.39
C ALA A 233 -6.26 16.93 10.65
N THR A 234 -6.74 17.99 10.00
CA THR A 234 -8.14 18.44 10.14
C THR A 234 -9.12 17.58 9.35
N SER A 235 -8.72 17.02 8.21
CA SER A 235 -9.58 16.21 7.34
C SER A 235 -10.13 14.93 7.99
N TRP A 236 -9.49 14.41 9.05
CA TRP A 236 -10.04 13.29 9.83
C TRP A 236 -11.38 13.60 10.51
N HIS A 237 -11.75 14.88 10.61
CA HIS A 237 -13.06 15.30 11.11
C HIS A 237 -14.18 15.22 10.05
N SER A 238 -13.86 14.92 8.79
CA SER A 238 -14.85 14.87 7.70
C SER A 238 -16.00 13.87 7.96
N THR A 239 -15.78 12.85 8.79
CA THR A 239 -16.82 11.90 9.23
C THR A 239 -18.05 12.54 9.88
N LYS A 240 -17.93 13.77 10.42
CA LYS A 240 -19.03 14.47 11.09
C LYS A 240 -19.99 15.13 10.10
N PHE A 241 -19.60 15.23 8.84
CA PHE A 241 -20.40 15.83 7.78
C PHE A 241 -21.01 14.80 6.84
N LEU A 242 -20.51 13.55 6.86
CA LEU A 242 -21.01 12.46 6.04
C LEU A 242 -22.28 11.85 6.64
N ASN A 243 -23.32 11.73 5.81
CA ASN A 243 -24.57 11.06 6.14
C ASN A 243 -24.68 9.74 5.37
N PRO A 244 -24.52 8.57 6.02
CA PRO A 244 -24.47 7.26 5.35
C PRO A 244 -25.80 6.83 4.72
N LYS A 245 -26.86 7.64 4.81
CA LYS A 245 -28.12 7.40 4.10
C LYS A 245 -28.12 7.93 2.67
N VAL A 246 -27.27 8.90 2.37
CA VAL A 246 -27.27 9.65 1.09
C VAL A 246 -25.88 9.75 0.48
N ASP A 247 -24.84 9.64 1.30
CA ASP A 247 -23.45 9.65 0.89
C ASP A 247 -22.87 8.24 0.94
N GLY A 248 -21.81 8.02 0.17
CA GLY A 248 -21.05 6.78 0.16
C GLY A 248 -20.13 6.62 1.37
N ALA A 249 -19.06 5.85 1.22
CA ALA A 249 -18.15 5.52 2.31
C ALA A 249 -16.69 5.84 1.98
N VAL A 250 -15.96 6.41 2.94
CA VAL A 250 -14.51 6.60 2.83
C VAL A 250 -13.80 5.54 3.67
N LEU A 251 -12.89 4.80 3.04
CA LEU A 251 -12.00 3.84 3.70
C LEU A 251 -10.57 4.38 3.68
N PRO A 252 -10.11 5.06 4.75
CA PRO A 252 -8.75 5.55 4.83
C PRO A 252 -7.77 4.45 5.27
N VAL A 253 -6.63 4.36 4.58
CA VAL A 253 -5.51 3.50 4.95
C VAL A 253 -4.32 4.39 5.30
N LEU A 254 -3.97 4.42 6.58
CA LEU A 254 -2.78 5.13 7.04
C LEU A 254 -1.53 4.29 6.74
N HIS A 255 -0.74 4.73 5.76
CA HIS A 255 0.51 4.08 5.37
C HIS A 255 1.63 4.42 6.35
N LEU A 256 1.63 3.74 7.50
CA LEU A 256 2.65 3.85 8.56
C LEU A 256 3.98 3.20 8.18
N ASN A 257 4.61 3.68 7.12
CA ASN A 257 5.93 3.24 6.68
C ASN A 257 7.08 3.97 7.41
N GLY A 258 6.79 4.64 8.51
CA GLY A 258 7.76 5.08 9.52
C GLY A 258 8.64 6.26 9.16
N TYR A 259 8.63 6.71 7.92
CA TYR A 259 9.58 7.68 7.40
C TYR A 259 8.98 8.56 6.31
N LYS A 260 9.36 9.83 6.34
CA LYS A 260 9.27 10.77 5.23
C LYS A 260 10.67 10.94 4.61
N ILE A 261 10.85 11.93 3.73
CA ILE A 261 12.06 12.08 2.89
C ILE A 261 13.38 11.87 3.65
N ASN A 262 13.55 12.53 4.80
CA ASN A 262 14.79 12.44 5.58
C ASN A 262 14.56 12.45 7.10
N ASN A 263 13.37 11.99 7.53
CA ASN A 263 13.01 11.96 8.95
C ASN A 263 12.05 10.82 9.22
N PRO A 264 12.02 10.28 10.44
CA PRO A 264 10.88 9.51 10.86
C PRO A 264 9.59 10.34 10.91
N THR A 265 8.46 9.65 10.93
CA THR A 265 7.14 10.27 11.04
C THR A 265 6.63 10.24 12.47
N LEU A 266 5.88 11.27 12.87
CA LEU A 266 5.35 11.44 14.23
C LEU A 266 4.49 10.24 14.63
N LEU A 267 3.49 9.91 13.78
CA LEU A 267 2.51 8.86 14.07
C LEU A 267 3.13 7.46 14.12
N ALA A 268 4.28 7.24 13.48
CA ALA A 268 4.98 5.97 13.56
C ALA A 268 5.90 5.85 14.79
N ARG A 269 6.08 6.92 15.56
CA ARG A 269 6.96 6.94 16.74
C ARG A 269 6.22 7.05 18.06
N ILE A 270 4.93 7.36 18.04
CA ILE A 270 4.06 7.25 19.22
C ILE A 270 3.69 5.79 19.51
N THR A 271 3.19 5.51 20.70
CA THR A 271 2.74 4.17 21.06
C THR A 271 1.49 3.78 20.27
N HIS A 272 1.28 2.47 20.10
CA HIS A 272 0.07 1.98 19.45
C HIS A 272 -1.21 2.45 20.14
N LYS A 273 -1.20 2.49 21.49
CA LYS A 273 -2.32 2.96 22.30
C LYS A 273 -2.62 4.45 22.08
N GLU A 274 -1.59 5.28 21.95
CA GLU A 274 -1.79 6.71 21.64
C GLU A 274 -2.35 6.91 20.23
N LEU A 275 -1.87 6.14 19.26
CA LEU A 275 -2.39 6.17 17.90
C LEU A 275 -3.87 5.71 17.83
N GLU A 276 -4.20 4.64 18.53
CA GLU A 276 -5.58 4.15 18.67
C GLU A 276 -6.48 5.21 19.31
N ASN A 277 -6.05 5.79 20.43
CA ASN A 277 -6.78 6.86 21.11
C ASN A 277 -7.00 8.09 20.22
N LEU A 278 -6.01 8.44 19.38
CA LEU A 278 -6.14 9.55 18.42
C LEU A 278 -7.28 9.29 17.43
N PHE A 279 -7.30 8.13 16.79
CA PHE A 279 -8.33 7.80 15.80
C PHE A 279 -9.70 7.56 16.43
N LEU A 280 -9.76 6.93 17.61
CA LEU A 280 -10.98 6.85 18.40
C LEU A 280 -11.51 8.25 18.78
N GLY A 281 -10.62 9.17 19.16
CA GLY A 281 -10.96 10.57 19.43
C GLY A 281 -11.47 11.31 18.19
N TYR A 282 -10.94 10.97 17.01
CA TYR A 282 -11.49 11.39 15.72
C TYR A 282 -12.76 10.63 15.32
N GLY A 283 -13.32 9.74 16.13
CA GLY A 283 -14.54 9.00 15.79
C GLY A 283 -14.37 7.96 14.68
N TRP A 284 -13.14 7.48 14.47
CA TRP A 284 -12.84 6.34 13.61
C TRP A 284 -12.66 5.07 14.43
N GLN A 285 -12.99 3.92 13.85
CA GLN A 285 -12.73 2.63 14.46
C GLN A 285 -11.48 2.00 13.81
N PRO A 286 -10.28 2.14 14.39
CA PRO A 286 -9.11 1.44 13.90
C PRO A 286 -9.30 -0.08 14.03
N PRO A 287 -8.74 -0.90 13.12
CA PRO A 287 -8.70 -2.34 13.29
C PRO A 287 -7.98 -2.70 14.58
N ALA A 288 -8.44 -3.74 15.28
CA ALA A 288 -7.75 -4.22 16.48
C ALA A 288 -6.36 -4.75 16.13
N THR A 289 -5.31 -3.97 16.37
CA THR A 289 -3.92 -4.40 16.22
C THR A 289 -3.28 -4.59 17.60
N ARG A 290 -2.72 -5.77 17.89
CA ARG A 290 -1.92 -5.96 19.12
C ARG A 290 -0.56 -5.28 18.93
N ALA A 291 -0.15 -4.47 19.91
CA ALA A 291 1.20 -3.91 19.96
C ALA A 291 2.25 -5.05 19.92
N ARG A 292 3.28 -4.94 19.07
CA ARG A 292 4.50 -5.73 19.27
C ARG A 292 5.14 -5.29 20.60
N PRO A 293 5.64 -6.21 21.44
CA PRO A 293 6.47 -5.83 22.58
C PRO A 293 7.64 -4.97 22.09
N SER A 294 7.94 -3.88 22.79
CA SER A 294 9.09 -3.05 22.48
C SER A 294 10.36 -3.92 22.57
N ALA A 295 11.15 -3.98 21.50
CA ALA A 295 12.47 -4.63 21.51
C ALA A 295 13.52 -3.81 22.31
N ARG A 296 13.08 -2.92 23.21
CA ARG A 296 13.91 -2.09 24.08
C ARG A 296 13.34 -2.16 25.49
N ALA A 297 13.61 -3.29 26.14
CA ALA A 297 13.63 -3.39 27.59
C ALA A 297 14.77 -4.34 27.95
N GLY A 298 15.94 -3.76 28.19
CA GLY A 298 17.14 -4.41 28.73
C GLY A 298 18.09 -3.29 29.18
N PRO A 299 18.71 -3.45 30.36
CA PRO A 299 19.24 -2.36 31.19
C PRO A 299 20.33 -1.50 30.55
#